data_AF-A0A961FSK6-F1
#
_entry.id   AF-A0A961FSK6-F1
#
_cell.length_a   1.000
_cell.length_b   1.000
_cell.length_c   1.000
_cell.angle_alpha   90.00
_cell.angle_beta   90.00
_cell.angle_gamma   90.00
#
_symmetry.space_group_name_H-M   'P 1'
#
loop_
_entity.id
_entity.type
_entity.pdbx_description
1 polymer ?
#
loop_
_entity_poly.entity_id
_entity_poly.type
_entity_poly.pdbx_seq_one_letter_code
_entity_poly.pdbx_strand_id
1 'polypeptide(L)'
;MKSIAVSLFAFSTMLSAVGAVDYVKDVLPIMKERCWKCHSNEESVKGNLALDDFDEVRDFQIGPYNIIRPGNPEESGFLEQLKLPPGDSDFMPRKGDPLPESEIKLIEKWIAEGAIVDAKKPSEKEAAFMAGGKAPVEDEKLKFHTWTNTEGRTIEARFVRFVDNGVTVVMRDGKSYVVPMEKLSGDSQALAKRLAGVE
;
A
#
# COMPACT_ATOMS: atom_id res chain seq x y z
N MET A 1 23.43 -23.30 -59.97
CA MET A 1 22.80 -23.37 -58.63
C MET A 1 23.77 -22.71 -57.65
N LYS A 2 23.45 -21.51 -57.15
CA LYS A 2 24.30 -20.77 -56.21
C LYS A 2 23.72 -20.93 -54.81
N SER A 3 24.44 -21.62 -53.93
CA SER A 3 24.04 -21.81 -52.53
C SER A 3 24.28 -20.52 -51.75
N ILE A 4 23.21 -19.93 -51.22
CA ILE A 4 23.27 -18.78 -50.32
C ILE A 4 23.42 -19.33 -48.90
N ALA A 5 24.58 -19.11 -48.29
CA ALA A 5 24.81 -19.42 -46.88
C ALA A 5 24.12 -18.34 -46.03
N VAL A 6 23.06 -18.71 -45.32
CA VAL A 6 22.38 -17.85 -44.35
C VAL A 6 23.17 -17.94 -43.04
N SER A 7 23.93 -16.89 -42.74
CA SER A 7 24.67 -16.77 -41.47
C SER A 7 23.69 -16.37 -40.36
N LEU A 8 23.43 -17.28 -39.41
CA LEU A 8 22.65 -16.97 -38.22
C LEU A 8 23.49 -16.09 -37.28
N PHE A 9 23.23 -14.79 -37.28
CA PHE A 9 23.65 -13.91 -36.19
C PHE A 9 22.76 -14.19 -34.98
N ALA A 10 23.32 -14.88 -33.98
CA ALA A 10 22.72 -15.01 -32.66
C ALA A 10 22.74 -13.64 -31.98
N PHE A 11 21.59 -12.96 -31.96
CA PHE A 11 21.40 -11.73 -31.20
C PHE A 11 21.30 -12.12 -29.72
N SER A 12 22.43 -12.10 -29.02
CA SER A 12 22.47 -12.30 -27.58
C SER A 12 21.76 -11.13 -26.91
N THR A 13 20.52 -11.35 -26.48
CA THR A 13 19.78 -10.39 -25.67
C THR A 13 20.50 -10.21 -24.35
N MET A 14 21.17 -9.05 -24.19
CA MET A 14 21.67 -8.61 -22.89
C MET A 14 20.45 -8.35 -22.01
N LEU A 15 20.12 -9.29 -21.14
CA LEU A 15 19.12 -9.10 -20.11
C LEU A 15 19.73 -8.15 -19.07
N SER A 16 19.48 -6.85 -19.22
CA SER A 16 19.85 -5.86 -18.21
C SER A 16 19.11 -6.21 -16.92
N ALA A 17 19.82 -6.79 -15.95
CA ALA A 17 19.34 -6.94 -14.60
C ALA A 17 19.28 -5.53 -14.00
N VAL A 18 18.17 -4.82 -14.21
CA VAL A 18 17.86 -3.63 -13.43
C VAL A 18 17.76 -4.12 -11.99
N GLY A 19 18.72 -3.73 -11.15
CA GLY A 19 18.78 -4.17 -9.76
C GLY A 19 17.48 -3.89 -9.01
N ALA A 20 17.17 -4.72 -8.02
CA ALA A 20 16.06 -4.48 -7.10
C ALA A 20 16.22 -3.12 -6.40
N VAL A 21 15.11 -2.43 -6.18
CA VAL A 21 15.08 -1.14 -5.48
C VAL A 21 15.45 -1.35 -4.01
N ASP A 22 16.42 -0.60 -3.52
CA ASP A 22 16.80 -0.59 -2.10
C ASP A 22 16.03 0.52 -1.40
N TYR A 23 15.05 0.17 -0.56
CA TYR A 23 14.22 1.18 0.10
C TYR A 23 15.03 2.22 0.87
N VAL A 24 16.04 1.82 1.62
CA VAL A 24 16.83 2.74 2.45
C VAL A 24 17.64 3.72 1.60
N LYS A 25 18.16 3.27 0.45
CA LYS A 25 18.97 4.12 -0.44
C LYS A 25 18.13 4.92 -1.43
N ASP A 26 17.09 4.33 -1.97
CA ASP A 26 16.39 4.81 -3.17
C ASP A 26 15.05 5.47 -2.83
N VAL A 27 14.28 4.93 -1.88
CA VAL A 27 12.89 5.34 -1.61
C VAL A 27 12.78 6.20 -0.35
N LEU A 28 13.49 5.85 0.72
CA LEU A 28 13.47 6.56 1.99
C LEU A 28 13.86 8.05 1.86
N PRO A 29 14.83 8.46 1.01
CA PRO A 29 15.09 9.88 0.78
C PRO A 29 13.86 10.62 0.21
N ILE A 30 13.09 9.98 -0.67
CA ILE A 30 11.86 10.55 -1.23
C ILE A 30 10.80 10.66 -0.12
N MET A 31 10.62 9.62 0.70
CA MET A 31 9.66 9.62 1.81
C MET A 31 9.95 10.75 2.80
N LYS A 32 11.22 10.96 3.15
CA LYS A 32 11.67 12.05 4.03
C LYS A 32 11.35 13.43 3.45
N GLU A 33 11.72 13.65 2.20
CA GLU A 33 11.57 14.96 1.55
C GLU A 33 10.11 15.30 1.24
N ARG A 34 9.32 14.32 0.77
CA ARG A 34 7.99 14.55 0.20
C ARG A 34 6.85 14.28 1.17
N CYS A 35 7.05 13.38 2.14
CA CYS A 35 5.94 12.84 2.95
C CYS A 35 6.06 13.21 4.44
N TRP A 36 7.25 13.12 5.03
CA TRP A 36 7.41 13.15 6.49
C TRP A 36 6.95 14.44 7.15
N LYS A 37 7.07 15.60 6.49
CA LYS A 37 6.57 16.87 7.03
C LYS A 37 5.11 16.82 7.53
N CYS A 38 4.27 15.98 6.90
CA CYS A 38 2.87 15.80 7.27
C CYS A 38 2.50 14.38 7.71
N HIS A 39 3.38 13.40 7.53
CA HIS A 39 3.14 12.00 7.79
C HIS A 39 4.30 11.37 8.56
N SER A 40 4.73 12.02 9.63
CA SER A 40 5.75 11.48 10.54
C SER A 40 5.45 11.84 11.99
N ASN A 41 5.87 10.97 12.90
CA ASN A 41 5.86 11.25 14.33
C ASN A 41 6.85 12.37 14.71
N GLU A 42 7.94 12.52 13.95
CA GLU A 42 8.94 13.57 14.16
C GLU A 42 8.42 15.00 13.87
N GLU A 43 7.55 15.17 12.86
CA GLU A 43 7.11 16.49 12.38
C GLU A 43 5.62 16.73 12.65
N SER A 44 4.76 15.94 11.99
CA SER A 44 3.32 15.94 12.25
C SER A 44 2.64 14.71 11.66
N VAL A 45 1.62 14.21 12.36
CA VAL A 45 0.81 13.06 11.93
C VAL A 45 -0.54 13.53 11.40
N LYS A 46 -0.62 13.78 10.08
CA LYS A 46 -1.88 14.10 9.39
C LYS A 46 -2.55 12.84 8.86
N GLY A 47 -3.88 12.84 8.86
CA GLY A 47 -4.66 11.70 8.36
C GLY A 47 -4.48 10.41 9.17
N ASN A 48 -3.97 10.50 10.40
CA ASN A 48 -3.62 9.34 11.24
C ASN A 48 -2.64 8.37 10.54
N LEU A 49 -1.72 8.92 9.75
CA LEU A 49 -0.71 8.18 9.00
C LEU A 49 0.67 8.71 9.37
N ALA A 50 1.50 7.84 9.95
CA ALA A 50 2.93 8.03 10.15
C ALA A 50 3.70 7.06 9.25
N LEU A 51 4.75 7.56 8.59
CA LEU A 51 5.58 6.83 7.61
C LEU A 51 7.05 6.73 8.05
N ASP A 52 7.37 7.15 9.27
CA ASP A 52 8.71 7.17 9.87
C ASP A 52 8.93 6.08 10.92
N ASP A 53 7.86 5.46 11.42
CA ASP A 53 7.93 4.24 12.23
C ASP A 53 7.97 3.02 11.30
N PHE A 54 9.12 2.37 11.16
CA PHE A 54 9.28 1.25 10.23
C PHE A 54 8.50 0.00 10.62
N ASP A 55 8.26 -0.22 11.91
CA ASP A 55 7.46 -1.36 12.35
C ASP A 55 5.98 -1.07 12.04
N GLU A 56 5.51 0.16 12.28
CA GLU A 56 4.18 0.57 11.87
C GLU A 56 4.00 0.55 10.34
N VAL A 57 5.02 1.03 9.60
CA VAL A 57 5.01 0.98 8.14
C VAL A 57 4.87 -0.45 7.66
N ARG A 58 5.63 -1.41 8.21
CA ARG A 58 5.55 -2.82 7.79
C ARG A 58 4.23 -3.50 8.16
N ASP A 59 3.66 -3.18 9.31
CA ASP A 59 2.50 -3.91 9.82
C ASP A 59 1.16 -3.26 9.48
N PHE A 60 1.12 -1.94 9.46
CA PHE A 60 -0.11 -1.16 9.30
C PHE A 60 -0.17 -0.35 8.01
N GLN A 61 0.94 0.05 7.41
CA GLN A 61 0.91 0.84 6.17
C GLN A 61 1.14 -0.02 4.92
N ILE A 62 2.02 -1.01 5.03
CA ILE A 62 2.30 -2.03 4.04
C ILE A 62 1.44 -3.26 4.34
N GLY A 63 0.63 -3.70 3.37
CA GLY A 63 -0.21 -4.89 3.50
C GLY A 63 -1.68 -4.56 3.79
N PRO A 64 -2.33 -5.16 4.82
CA PRO A 64 -3.78 -5.34 4.93
C PRO A 64 -4.59 -4.05 5.10
N TYR A 65 -4.00 -2.88 4.90
CA TYR A 65 -4.58 -1.57 5.12
C TYR A 65 -4.60 -0.69 3.85
N ASN A 66 -4.20 -1.24 2.71
CA ASN A 66 -4.26 -0.64 1.37
C ASN A 66 -3.46 0.64 1.14
N ILE A 67 -2.69 1.13 2.10
CA ILE A 67 -1.85 2.30 1.82
C ILE A 67 -0.78 1.89 0.81
N ILE A 68 0.04 0.89 1.15
CA ILE A 68 1.02 0.30 0.25
C ILE A 68 0.76 -1.19 0.15
N ARG A 69 0.55 -1.72 -1.07
CA ARG A 69 0.29 -3.15 -1.29
C ARG A 69 1.49 -3.85 -1.95
N PRO A 70 2.26 -4.65 -1.19
CA PRO A 70 3.34 -5.46 -1.75
C PRO A 70 2.91 -6.23 -2.99
N GLY A 71 3.63 -6.05 -4.08
CA GLY A 71 3.38 -6.72 -5.37
C GLY A 71 2.20 -6.20 -6.18
N ASN A 72 1.42 -5.24 -5.68
CA ASN A 72 0.27 -4.69 -6.41
C ASN A 72 0.23 -3.15 -6.33
N PRO A 73 1.04 -2.46 -7.16
CA PRO A 73 1.07 -1.00 -7.19
C PRO A 73 -0.27 -0.37 -7.59
N GLU A 74 -1.01 -0.99 -8.51
CA GLU A 74 -2.28 -0.46 -9.02
C GLU A 74 -3.37 -0.40 -7.95
N GLU A 75 -3.32 -1.29 -6.97
CA GLU A 75 -4.26 -1.29 -5.84
C GLU A 75 -3.71 -0.61 -4.57
N SER A 76 -2.56 0.06 -4.67
CA SER A 76 -1.96 0.81 -3.56
C SER A 76 -2.51 2.24 -3.51
N GLY A 77 -3.32 2.54 -2.49
CA GLY A 77 -3.91 3.87 -2.31
C GLY A 77 -2.87 4.99 -2.17
N PHE A 78 -1.66 4.66 -1.71
CA PHE A 78 -0.51 5.57 -1.71
C PHE A 78 -0.19 6.07 -3.12
N LEU A 79 -0.09 5.18 -4.11
CA LEU A 79 0.18 5.58 -5.49
C LEU A 79 -1.01 6.27 -6.15
N GLU A 80 -2.23 5.84 -5.83
CA GLU A 80 -3.45 6.49 -6.30
C GLU A 80 -3.43 7.99 -5.95
N GLN A 81 -3.21 8.33 -4.68
CA GLN A 81 -3.18 9.73 -4.22
C GLN A 81 -2.06 10.55 -4.87
N LEU A 82 -0.88 9.95 -5.10
CA LEU A 82 0.24 10.63 -5.76
C LEU A 82 0.00 10.88 -7.26
N LYS A 83 -0.86 10.08 -7.90
CA LYS A 83 -1.19 10.16 -9.34
C LYS A 83 -2.44 10.99 -9.63
N LEU A 84 -3.17 11.45 -8.60
CA LEU A 84 -4.33 12.32 -8.78
C LEU A 84 -3.94 13.67 -9.41
N PRO A 85 -4.87 14.37 -10.09
CA PRO A 85 -4.61 15.70 -10.61
C PRO A 85 -4.31 16.72 -9.49
N PRO A 86 -3.37 17.66 -9.70
CA PRO A 86 -3.16 18.76 -8.76
C PRO A 86 -4.45 19.57 -8.59
N GLY A 87 -4.93 19.68 -7.34
CA GLY A 87 -6.19 20.35 -7.00
C GLY A 87 -7.32 19.40 -6.59
N ASP A 88 -7.16 18.08 -6.79
CA ASP A 88 -8.05 17.11 -6.16
C ASP A 88 -7.93 17.20 -4.62
N SER A 89 -9.06 17.02 -3.91
CA SER A 89 -9.08 17.10 -2.45
C SER A 89 -8.25 16.02 -1.75
N ASP A 90 -8.01 14.90 -2.44
CA ASP A 90 -7.29 13.74 -1.94
C ASP A 90 -5.88 13.62 -2.56
N PHE A 91 -5.50 14.56 -3.45
CA PHE A 91 -4.15 14.64 -4.01
C PHE A 91 -3.09 14.82 -2.92
N MET A 92 -1.99 14.08 -3.06
CA MET A 92 -0.79 14.21 -2.26
C MET A 92 0.43 14.55 -3.15
N PRO A 93 1.32 15.46 -2.71
CA PRO A 93 1.30 16.16 -1.42
C PRO A 93 0.27 17.31 -1.37
N ARG A 94 -0.48 17.42 -0.26
CA ARG A 94 -1.46 18.51 -0.04
C ARG A 94 -0.85 19.92 -0.11
N LYS A 95 0.41 20.04 0.27
CA LYS A 95 1.18 21.29 0.25
C LYS A 95 2.52 20.99 -0.38
N GLY A 96 2.70 21.40 -1.63
CA GLY A 96 3.92 21.20 -2.39
C GLY A 96 3.64 20.92 -3.85
N ASP A 97 4.71 20.81 -4.63
CA ASP A 97 4.61 20.42 -6.02
C ASP A 97 4.36 18.91 -6.14
N PRO A 98 3.72 18.47 -7.24
CA PRO A 98 3.65 17.05 -7.58
C PRO A 98 5.04 16.43 -7.64
N LEU A 99 5.13 15.15 -7.24
CA LEU A 99 6.39 14.42 -7.35
C LEU A 99 6.78 14.28 -8.83
N PRO A 100 8.08 14.38 -9.15
CA PRO A 100 8.58 14.01 -10.47
C PRO A 100 8.17 12.57 -10.84
N GLU A 101 7.86 12.35 -12.12
CA GLU A 101 7.46 11.03 -12.63
C GLU A 101 8.50 9.94 -12.31
N SER A 102 9.78 10.29 -12.26
CA SER A 102 10.86 9.37 -11.88
C SER A 102 10.78 8.91 -10.41
N GLU A 103 10.40 9.80 -9.49
CA GLU A 103 10.22 9.46 -8.08
C GLU A 103 9.00 8.53 -7.93
N ILE A 104 7.90 8.84 -8.60
CA ILE A 104 6.69 8.00 -8.61
C ILE A 104 7.00 6.61 -9.17
N LYS A 105 7.73 6.52 -10.30
CA LYS A 105 8.13 5.22 -10.89
C LYS A 105 9.03 4.40 -9.98
N LEU A 106 9.89 5.04 -9.20
CA LEU A 106 10.77 4.36 -8.26
C LEU A 106 9.98 3.77 -7.10
N ILE A 107 9.02 4.53 -6.55
CA ILE A 107 8.08 4.04 -5.54
C ILE A 107 7.24 2.90 -6.11
N GLU A 108 6.68 3.06 -7.31
CA GLU A 108 5.87 2.04 -7.98
C GLU A 108 6.63 0.74 -8.19
N LYS A 109 7.89 0.83 -8.63
CA LYS A 109 8.76 -0.32 -8.77
C LYS A 109 9.04 -0.99 -7.41
N TRP A 110 9.36 -0.21 -6.37
CA TRP A 110 9.56 -0.75 -5.02
C TRP A 110 8.34 -1.51 -4.50
N ILE A 111 7.14 -0.96 -4.72
CA ILE A 111 5.88 -1.63 -4.35
C ILE A 111 5.71 -2.92 -5.15
N ALA A 112 5.96 -2.90 -6.47
CA ALA A 112 5.90 -4.09 -7.32
C ALA A 112 6.87 -5.19 -6.86
N GLU A 113 8.02 -4.80 -6.32
CA GLU A 113 9.05 -5.69 -5.77
C GLU A 113 8.78 -6.12 -4.31
N GLY A 114 7.60 -5.82 -3.78
CA GLY A 114 7.14 -6.32 -2.48
C GLY A 114 7.22 -5.32 -1.34
N ALA A 115 7.52 -4.05 -1.65
CA ALA A 115 7.63 -2.98 -0.67
C ALA A 115 8.58 -3.31 0.51
N ILE A 116 9.72 -3.96 0.21
CA ILE A 116 10.68 -4.39 1.24
C ILE A 116 11.38 -3.16 1.85
N VAL A 117 11.24 -2.95 3.15
CA VAL A 117 11.79 -1.82 3.92
C VAL A 117 13.20 -2.11 4.42
N ASP A 118 13.50 -3.36 4.81
CA ASP A 118 14.87 -3.80 5.15
C ASP A 118 15.15 -5.19 4.59
N ALA A 119 15.84 -5.24 3.45
CA ALA A 119 16.23 -6.51 2.84
C ALA A 119 17.31 -7.28 3.63
N LYS A 120 18.01 -6.64 4.57
CA LYS A 120 19.03 -7.29 5.43
C LYS A 120 18.40 -7.92 6.67
N LYS A 121 17.29 -7.36 7.14
CA LYS A 121 16.50 -7.86 8.27
C LYS A 121 15.01 -7.83 7.92
N PRO A 122 14.56 -8.67 6.98
CA PRO A 122 13.16 -8.70 6.58
C PRO A 122 12.28 -9.19 7.73
N SER A 123 11.09 -8.62 7.85
CA SER A 123 9.98 -9.23 8.59
C SER A 123 9.57 -10.56 7.96
N GLU A 124 8.75 -11.35 8.67
CA GLU A 124 8.24 -12.61 8.14
C GLU A 124 7.48 -12.44 6.82
N LYS A 125 6.69 -11.36 6.71
CA LYS A 125 5.93 -11.02 5.48
C LYS A 125 6.84 -10.65 4.32
N GLU A 126 7.86 -9.82 4.59
CA GLU A 126 8.87 -9.44 3.59
C GLU A 126 9.67 -10.67 3.13
N ALA A 127 10.11 -11.51 4.05
CA ALA A 127 10.83 -12.75 3.74
C ALA A 127 9.98 -13.71 2.90
N ALA A 128 8.69 -13.84 3.21
CA ALA A 128 7.76 -14.65 2.42
C ALA A 128 7.61 -14.14 0.99
N PHE A 129 7.52 -12.82 0.79
CA PHE A 129 7.48 -12.22 -0.55
C PHE A 129 8.80 -12.45 -1.30
N MET A 130 9.94 -12.19 -0.65
CA MET A 130 11.27 -12.40 -1.23
C MET A 130 11.54 -13.85 -1.64
N ALA A 131 10.92 -14.83 -0.97
CA ALA A 131 11.00 -16.25 -1.31
C ALA A 131 10.17 -16.66 -2.54
N GLY A 132 9.61 -15.70 -3.29
CA GLY A 132 8.73 -15.96 -4.43
C GLY A 132 7.27 -16.24 -4.03
N GLY A 133 6.92 -16.02 -2.77
CA GLY A 133 5.53 -15.93 -2.37
C GLY A 133 4.88 -14.73 -3.05
N LYS A 134 3.67 -14.89 -3.56
CA LYS A 134 2.83 -13.71 -3.75
C LYS A 134 2.66 -13.06 -2.38
N ALA A 135 2.67 -11.73 -2.29
CA ALA A 135 2.15 -11.04 -1.10
C ALA A 135 0.86 -11.73 -0.68
N PRO A 136 0.56 -11.98 0.60
CA PRO A 136 -0.59 -12.80 0.98
C PRO A 136 -1.87 -12.29 0.32
N VAL A 137 -2.23 -12.84 -0.84
CA VAL A 137 -3.39 -12.42 -1.60
C VAL A 137 -4.52 -13.30 -1.10
N GLU A 138 -5.50 -12.62 -0.51
CA GLU A 138 -6.67 -13.13 0.22
C GLU A 138 -6.57 -13.14 1.75
N ASP A 139 -5.98 -12.11 2.35
CA ASP A 139 -6.47 -11.70 3.67
C ASP A 139 -7.93 -11.22 3.51
N GLU A 140 -8.87 -11.83 4.22
CA GLU A 140 -10.28 -11.43 4.20
C GLU A 140 -10.46 -9.96 4.63
N LYS A 141 -9.52 -9.44 5.43
CA LYS A 141 -9.42 -8.01 5.79
C LYS A 141 -9.19 -7.11 4.59
N LEU A 142 -8.69 -7.65 3.47
CA LEU A 142 -8.45 -6.93 2.23
C LEU A 142 -9.68 -6.83 1.32
N LYS A 143 -10.73 -7.62 1.57
CA LYS A 143 -11.95 -7.61 0.76
C LYS A 143 -12.89 -6.47 1.19
N PHE A 144 -13.55 -5.84 0.23
CA PHE A 144 -14.67 -4.96 0.54
C PHE A 144 -15.83 -5.81 1.05
N HIS A 145 -16.42 -5.37 2.14
CA HIS A 145 -17.58 -5.99 2.77
C HIS A 145 -18.70 -4.96 2.87
N THR A 146 -19.92 -5.46 2.95
CA THR A 146 -21.08 -4.64 3.26
C THR A 146 -21.14 -4.41 4.77
N TRP A 147 -21.04 -3.14 5.18
CA TRP A 147 -21.22 -2.72 6.56
C TRP A 147 -22.60 -2.11 6.71
N THR A 148 -23.35 -2.53 7.72
CA THR A 148 -24.72 -2.11 7.98
C THR A 148 -24.79 -1.44 9.35
N ASN A 149 -25.39 -0.26 9.43
CA ASN A 149 -25.62 0.43 10.70
C ASN A 149 -26.89 -0.08 11.42
N THR A 150 -27.15 0.40 12.64
CA THR A 150 -28.35 0.04 13.42
C THR A 150 -29.68 0.47 12.79
N GLU A 151 -29.64 1.34 11.79
CA GLU A 151 -30.82 1.81 11.03
C GLU A 151 -31.03 1.02 9.73
N GLY A 152 -30.17 0.04 9.42
CA GLY A 152 -30.23 -0.76 8.18
C GLY A 152 -29.61 -0.09 6.95
N ARG A 153 -28.95 1.07 7.11
CA ARG A 153 -28.20 1.72 6.01
C ARG A 153 -26.87 1.00 5.79
N THR A 154 -26.49 0.84 4.54
CA THR A 154 -25.31 0.08 4.14
C THR A 154 -24.23 0.95 3.51
N ILE A 155 -22.97 0.54 3.67
CA ILE A 155 -21.82 1.04 2.93
C ILE A 155 -20.97 -0.14 2.46
N GLU A 156 -20.22 0.07 1.38
CA GLU A 156 -19.18 -0.85 0.92
C GLU A 156 -17.83 -0.34 1.37
N ALA A 157 -17.21 -1.03 2.32
CA ALA A 157 -15.95 -0.63 2.89
C ALA A 157 -15.12 -1.84 3.31
N ARG A 158 -13.84 -1.60 3.52
CA ARG A 158 -12.88 -2.63 3.91
C ARG A 158 -12.43 -2.37 5.35
N PHE A 159 -12.27 -3.43 6.13
CA PHE A 159 -11.80 -3.32 7.52
C PHE A 159 -10.35 -2.83 7.55
N VAL A 160 -10.08 -1.88 8.44
CA VAL A 160 -8.73 -1.42 8.77
C VAL A 160 -8.42 -2.03 10.14
N ARG A 161 -8.84 -1.40 11.23
CA ARG A 161 -8.47 -1.79 12.61
C ARG A 161 -9.56 -1.42 13.61
N PHE A 162 -9.45 -1.91 14.84
CA PHE A 162 -10.13 -1.31 15.98
C PHE A 162 -9.43 -0.02 16.44
N VAL A 163 -10.23 0.97 16.85
CA VAL A 163 -9.79 2.23 17.46
C VAL A 163 -10.80 2.58 18.54
N ASP A 164 -10.34 2.68 19.80
CA ASP A 164 -11.20 2.88 20.96
C ASP A 164 -12.36 1.86 20.98
N ASN A 165 -13.61 2.33 20.91
CA ASN A 165 -14.82 1.52 20.85
C ASN A 165 -15.42 1.45 19.42
N GLY A 166 -14.62 1.69 18.40
CA GLY A 166 -15.03 1.73 16.99
C GLY A 166 -14.10 0.96 16.07
N VAL A 167 -14.51 0.83 14.82
CA VAL A 167 -13.67 0.29 13.74
C VAL A 167 -13.32 1.38 12.75
N THR A 168 -12.08 1.38 12.29
CA THR A 168 -11.73 2.11 11.08
C THR A 168 -12.10 1.23 9.89
N VAL A 169 -12.81 1.80 8.93
CA VAL A 169 -13.08 1.20 7.62
C VAL A 169 -12.66 2.17 6.53
N VAL A 170 -12.25 1.65 5.39
CA VAL A 170 -11.89 2.45 4.21
C VAL A 170 -12.87 2.17 3.08
N MET A 171 -13.45 3.21 2.51
CA MET A 171 -14.36 3.12 1.37
C MET A 171 -13.58 2.97 0.05
N ARG A 172 -14.31 2.73 -1.05
CA ARG A 172 -13.70 2.55 -2.38
C ARG A 172 -12.98 3.78 -2.92
N ASP A 173 -13.32 4.96 -2.43
CA ASP A 173 -12.66 6.24 -2.74
C ASP A 173 -11.43 6.50 -1.85
N GLY A 174 -10.98 5.50 -1.09
CA GLY A 174 -9.81 5.61 -0.21
C GLY A 174 -10.06 6.37 1.10
N LYS A 175 -11.26 6.93 1.31
CA LYS A 175 -11.56 7.66 2.56
C LYS A 175 -11.79 6.71 3.72
N SER A 176 -11.11 7.00 4.82
CA SER A 176 -11.21 6.23 6.05
C SER A 176 -12.18 6.87 7.03
N TYR A 177 -12.99 6.04 7.68
CA TYR A 177 -13.98 6.46 8.67
C TYR A 177 -13.85 5.61 9.92
N VAL A 178 -13.92 6.25 11.08
CA VAL A 178 -14.11 5.55 12.35
C VAL A 178 -15.61 5.41 12.57
N VAL A 179 -16.11 4.17 12.57
CA VAL A 179 -17.49 3.83 12.83
C VAL A 179 -17.59 3.26 14.25
N PRO A 180 -18.31 3.91 15.17
CA PRO A 180 -18.53 3.38 16.52
C PRO A 180 -19.21 2.00 16.46
N MET A 181 -18.73 1.04 17.27
CA MET A 181 -19.28 -0.32 17.27
C MET A 181 -20.77 -0.35 17.61
N GLU A 182 -21.20 0.50 18.54
CA GLU A 182 -22.61 0.66 18.94
C GLU A 182 -23.54 1.11 17.81
N LYS A 183 -22.99 1.74 16.76
CA LYS A 183 -23.75 2.19 15.58
C LYS A 183 -23.81 1.13 14.48
N LEU A 184 -23.05 0.04 14.60
CA LEU A 184 -23.09 -1.07 13.66
C LEU A 184 -24.19 -2.07 14.04
N SER A 185 -24.79 -2.67 13.02
CA SER A 185 -25.65 -3.84 13.18
C SER A 185 -24.91 -5.00 13.84
N GLY A 186 -25.64 -5.95 14.44
CA GLY A 186 -25.03 -7.15 15.05
C GLY A 186 -24.12 -7.91 14.10
N ASP A 187 -24.54 -8.08 12.85
CA ASP A 187 -23.74 -8.77 11.82
C ASP A 187 -22.45 -8.01 11.48
N SER A 188 -22.51 -6.68 11.37
CA SER A 188 -21.32 -5.86 11.12
C SER A 188 -20.38 -5.80 12.33
N GLN A 189 -20.89 -5.88 13.55
CA GLN A 189 -20.07 -6.03 14.76
C GLN A 189 -19.38 -7.40 14.78
N ALA A 190 -20.07 -8.47 14.38
CA ALA A 190 -19.48 -9.81 14.29
C ALA A 190 -18.41 -9.87 13.19
N LEU A 191 -18.68 -9.28 12.02
CA LEU A 191 -17.72 -9.13 10.94
C LEU A 191 -16.47 -8.38 11.40
N ALA A 192 -16.62 -7.26 12.11
CA ALA A 192 -15.49 -6.51 12.68
C ALA A 192 -14.59 -7.38 13.57
N LYS A 193 -15.19 -8.17 14.47
CA LYS A 193 -14.43 -9.07 15.37
C LYS A 193 -13.72 -10.18 14.61
N ARG A 194 -14.39 -10.79 13.63
CA ARG A 194 -13.79 -11.80 12.74
C ARG A 194 -12.59 -11.24 11.98
N LEU A 195 -12.76 -10.10 11.33
CA LEU A 195 -11.70 -9.44 10.57
C LEU A 195 -10.55 -8.96 11.48
N ALA A 196 -10.82 -8.65 12.74
CA ALA A 196 -9.78 -8.34 13.70
C ALA A 196 -9.09 -9.58 14.30
N GLY A 197 -9.68 -10.78 14.19
CA GLY A 197 -9.17 -12.00 14.81
C GLY A 197 -9.37 -12.05 16.34
N VAL A 198 -10.44 -11.42 16.85
CA VAL A 198 -10.72 -11.28 18.29
C VAL A 198 -12.03 -11.97 18.70
N GLU A 199 -12.29 -13.17 18.16
CA GLU A 199 -13.49 -13.97 18.49
C GLU A 199 -13.67 -14.18 20.01
#